data_AF-A0A2G9Q969-F1
#
_entry.id   AF-A0A2G9Q969-F1
#
_cell.length_a   1.000
_cell.length_b   1.000
_cell.length_c   1.000
_cell.angle_alpha   90.00
_cell.angle_beta   90.00
_cell.angle_gamma   90.00
#
_symmetry.space_group_name_H-M   'P 1'
#
loop_
_entity.id
_entity.type
_entity.pdbx_description
1 polymer ?
#
loop_
_entity_poly.entity_id
_entity_poly.type
_entity_poly.pdbx_seq_one_letter_code
_entity_poly.pdbx_strand_id
1 'polypeptide(L)'
;MYCMEVNTESPSLAQLSQCVTEQQTRGLALVPKLCLDVMSCELLRLLQLTDRFIIPISFSVPRKVSLAVTLFLCTSNVLHLYCMHCLTCI
;
A
#
# COMPACT_ATOMS: atom_id res chain seq x y z
N MET A 1 -11.72 -9.51 -1.41
CA MET A 1 -11.49 -8.87 -0.10
C MET A 1 -11.86 -7.40 -0.28
N TYR A 2 -12.85 -6.91 0.46
CA TYR A 2 -13.28 -5.50 0.39
C TYR A 2 -12.63 -4.76 1.56
N CYS A 3 -11.80 -3.76 1.27
CA CYS A 3 -11.22 -2.88 2.26
C CYS A 3 -11.97 -1.55 2.21
N MET A 4 -12.46 -1.10 3.36
CA MET A 4 -13.18 0.17 3.48
C MET A 4 -12.46 1.06 4.48
N GLU A 5 -12.36 2.34 4.17
CA GLU A 5 -11.96 3.36 5.14
C GLU A 5 -13.21 3.89 5.85
N VAL A 6 -13.08 4.13 7.15
CA VAL A 6 -14.14 4.73 7.96
C VAL A 6 -13.86 6.22 8.05
N ASN A 7 -14.83 7.04 7.62
CA ASN A 7 -14.75 8.50 7.66
C ASN A 7 -15.77 9.08 8.64
N THR A 8 -15.50 10.27 9.17
CA THR A 8 -16.40 10.97 10.09
C THR A 8 -17.56 11.68 9.37
N GLU A 9 -17.44 11.91 8.06
CA GLU A 9 -18.46 12.55 7.22
C GLU A 9 -19.22 11.53 6.39
N SER A 10 -20.46 11.83 5.98
CA SER A 10 -21.27 10.92 5.15
C SER A 10 -20.83 10.95 3.67
N PRO A 11 -20.59 9.80 3.01
CA PRO A 11 -20.75 8.44 3.52
C PRO A 11 -19.59 8.03 4.46
N SER A 12 -19.95 7.50 5.62
CA SER A 12 -18.99 7.12 6.67
C SER A 12 -18.13 5.91 6.32
N LEU A 13 -18.43 5.22 5.22
CA LEU A 13 -17.64 4.13 4.67
C LEU A 13 -17.32 4.45 3.21
N ALA A 14 -16.02 4.56 2.89
CA ALA A 14 -15.55 4.70 1.52
C ALA A 14 -14.74 3.45 1.12
N GLN A 15 -14.93 3.00 -0.12
CA GLN A 15 -14.20 1.84 -0.62
C GLN A 15 -12.77 2.25 -0.99
N LEU A 16 -11.79 1.55 -0.43
CA LEU A 16 -10.38 1.75 -0.77
C LEU A 16 -10.06 1.19 -2.15
N SER A 17 -9.00 1.69 -2.76
CA SER A 17 -8.49 1.17 -4.04
C SER A 17 -8.26 -0.34 -3.93
N GLN A 18 -9.06 -1.12 -4.65
CA GLN A 18 -8.99 -2.57 -4.62
C GLN A 18 -7.94 -3.05 -5.62
N CYS A 19 -6.89 -3.72 -5.13
CA CYS A 19 -6.07 -4.57 -5.99
C CYS A 19 -6.82 -5.91 -6.17
N VAL A 20 -7.36 -6.14 -7.36
CA VAL A 20 -8.00 -7.41 -7.70
C VAL A 20 -6.91 -8.33 -8.27
N THR A 21 -6.60 -9.41 -7.56
CA THR A 21 -5.75 -10.49 -8.06
C THR A 21 -6.64 -11.55 -8.68
N GLU A 22 -6.39 -11.95 -9.92
CA GLU A 22 -7.24 -12.92 -10.63
C GLU A 22 -7.20 -14.33 -10.01
N GLN A 23 -6.11 -14.67 -9.32
CA GLN A 23 -5.91 -15.96 -8.68
C GLN A 23 -6.17 -15.93 -7.17
N GLN A 24 -6.61 -17.07 -6.65
CA GLN A 24 -6.81 -17.26 -5.22
C GLN A 24 -5.48 -17.18 -4.46
N THR A 25 -5.43 -16.28 -3.48
CA THR A 25 -4.30 -16.12 -2.57
C THR A 25 -4.29 -17.23 -1.52
N ARG A 26 -3.24 -18.04 -1.50
CA ARG A 26 -2.94 -19.02 -0.44
C ARG A 26 -2.09 -18.43 0.68
N GLY A 27 -1.28 -17.43 0.35
CA GLY A 27 -0.44 -16.73 1.31
C GLY A 27 0.12 -15.43 0.74
N LEU A 28 0.54 -14.56 1.64
CA LEU A 28 1.20 -13.30 1.30
C LEU A 28 2.48 -13.17 2.14
N ALA A 29 3.56 -12.73 1.51
CA ALA A 29 4.77 -12.35 2.21
C ALA A 29 5.18 -10.93 1.80
N LEU A 30 5.60 -10.13 2.78
CA LEU A 30 6.18 -8.81 2.54
C LEU A 30 7.62 -8.98 2.04
N VAL A 31 7.95 -8.27 0.97
CA VAL A 31 9.34 -8.15 0.53
C VAL A 31 10.06 -7.12 1.40
N PRO A 32 11.27 -7.44 1.93
CA PRO A 32 12.06 -6.47 2.69
C PRO A 32 12.33 -5.19 1.89
N LYS A 33 12.36 -4.05 2.58
CA LYS A 33 12.55 -2.73 1.93
C LYS A 33 13.85 -2.63 1.12
N LEU A 34 14.89 -3.36 1.53
CA LEU A 34 16.17 -3.39 0.82
C LEU A 34 16.08 -3.99 -0.59
N CYS A 35 15.03 -4.75 -0.89
CA CYS A 35 14.82 -5.40 -2.18
C CYS A 35 13.80 -4.65 -3.08
N LEU A 36 13.37 -3.45 -2.66
CA LEU A 36 12.41 -2.62 -3.42
C LEU A 36 13.12 -1.72 -4.42
N ASP A 37 12.46 -1.47 -5.55
CA ASP A 37 12.93 -0.54 -6.58
C ASP A 37 12.49 0.90 -6.26
N VAL A 38 13.27 1.54 -5.41
CA VAL A 38 13.07 2.94 -5.02
C VAL A 38 13.18 3.92 -6.19
N MET A 39 13.93 3.58 -7.23
CA MET A 39 14.08 4.42 -8.42
C MET A 39 12.80 4.42 -9.25
N SER A 40 11.98 3.38 -9.16
CA SER A 40 10.63 3.30 -9.74
C SER A 40 9.53 3.79 -8.80
N CYS A 41 9.89 4.43 -7.67
CA CYS A 41 8.94 4.87 -6.64
C CYS A 41 8.12 3.71 -6.05
N GLU A 42 8.69 2.51 -5.98
CA GLU A 42 8.06 1.37 -5.33
C GLU A 42 8.17 1.48 -3.81
N LEU A 43 7.03 1.44 -3.13
CA LEU A 43 6.92 1.58 -1.67
C LEU A 43 6.76 0.25 -0.96
N LEU A 44 6.15 -0.72 -1.65
CA LEU A 44 5.78 -2.02 -1.10
C LEU A 44 5.75 -3.05 -2.21
N ARG A 45 6.27 -4.23 -1.93
CA ARG A 45 6.07 -5.41 -2.76
C ARG A 45 5.57 -6.56 -1.90
N LEU A 46 4.49 -7.18 -2.33
CA LEU A 46 3.97 -8.43 -1.76
C LEU A 46 4.31 -9.58 -2.70
N LEU A 47 4.62 -10.74 -2.14
CA LEU A 47 4.68 -12.00 -2.87
C LEU A 47 3.40 -12.77 -2.56
N GLN A 48 2.52 -12.86 -3.54
CA GLN A 48 1.31 -13.66 -3.47
C GLN A 48 1.63 -15.10 -3.84
N LEU A 49 1.44 -16.01 -2.89
CA LEU A 49 1.42 -17.44 -3.17
C LEU A 49 0.05 -17.80 -3.72
N THR A 50 0.01 -18.35 -4.93
CA THR A 50 -1.17 -18.95 -5.55
C THR A 50 -1.02 -20.47 -5.55
N ASP A 51 -1.96 -21.20 -6.15
CA ASP A 51 -1.90 -22.66 -6.25
C ASP A 51 -0.69 -23.18 -7.04
N ARG A 52 -0.14 -22.38 -7.95
CA ARG A 52 0.92 -22.83 -8.88
C ARG A 52 2.11 -21.89 -8.97
N PHE A 53 1.96 -20.63 -8.58
CA PHE A 53 2.96 -19.60 -8.80
C PHE A 53 3.08 -18.64 -7.63
N ILE A 54 4.26 -18.01 -7.54
CA ILE A 54 4.50 -16.85 -6.68
C ILE A 54 4.44 -15.62 -7.56
N ILE A 55 3.54 -14.69 -7.25
CA ILE A 55 3.25 -13.52 -8.07
C ILE A 55 3.60 -12.26 -7.29
N PRO A 56 4.54 -11.42 -7.79
CA PRO A 56 4.86 -10.16 -7.14
C PRO A 56 3.79 -9.10 -7.42
N ILE A 57 3.36 -8.41 -6.37
CA ILE A 57 2.43 -7.28 -6.44
C ILE A 57 3.17 -6.05 -5.92
N SER A 58 3.42 -5.08 -6.81
CA SER A 58 4.17 -3.86 -6.52
C SER A 58 3.24 -2.66 -6.37
N PHE A 59 3.42 -1.89 -5.30
CA PHE A 59 2.73 -0.62 -5.09
C PHE A 59 3.72 0.52 -5.30
N SER A 60 3.40 1.43 -6.20
CA SER A 60 4.22 2.59 -6.53
C SER A 60 3.38 3.87 -6.59
N VAL A 61 4.04 5.01 -6.40
CA VAL A 61 3.41 6.33 -6.51
C VAL A 61 3.71 6.98 -7.87
N PRO A 62 2.73 7.65 -8.49
CA PRO A 62 2.96 8.39 -9.73
C PRO A 62 3.86 9.63 -9.50
N ARG A 63 4.86 9.83 -10.37
CA ARG A 63 5.90 10.89 -10.24
C ARG A 63 5.47 12.33 -10.55
N LYS A 64 4.27 12.58 -11.08
CA LYS A 64 3.73 13.94 -11.31
C LYS A 64 2.46 14.16 -10.50
N VAL A 65 2.45 15.26 -9.75
CA VAL A 65 1.71 15.49 -8.49
C VAL A 65 0.42 16.26 -8.76
N SER A 66 -0.69 15.96 -8.06
CA SER A 66 -1.18 16.91 -7.04
C SER A 66 -1.97 16.28 -5.88
N LEU A 67 -2.06 14.95 -5.74
CA LEU A 67 -3.03 14.33 -4.81
C LEU A 67 -2.59 12.99 -4.18
N ALA A 68 -1.29 12.78 -3.96
CA ALA A 68 -0.79 11.51 -3.38
C ALA A 68 0.23 11.72 -2.26
N VAL A 69 0.03 12.74 -1.43
CA VAL A 69 0.70 12.81 -0.13
C VAL A 69 -0.05 11.86 0.81
N THR A 70 0.68 10.95 1.45
CA THR A 70 0.27 10.03 2.54
C THR A 70 0.03 8.56 2.16
N LEU A 71 1.06 7.87 1.65
CA LEU A 71 1.24 6.44 1.90
C LEU A 71 2.67 6.16 2.37
N PHE A 72 3.09 6.82 3.46
CA PHE A 72 4.30 6.42 4.17
C PHE A 72 3.98 5.15 4.98
N LEU A 73 4.40 3.99 4.48
CA LEU A 73 4.45 2.73 5.23
C LEU A 73 5.53 2.85 6.30
N CYS A 74 5.17 3.45 7.43
CA CYS A 74 6.02 3.57 8.61
C CYS A 74 6.51 2.18 9.02
N THR A 75 7.82 2.03 9.09
CA THR A 75 8.63 0.79 9.11
C THR A 75 8.51 -0.11 10.34
N SER A 76 7.51 0.02 11.20
CA SER A 76 7.48 -0.72 12.47
C SER A 76 6.10 -1.26 12.81
N ASN A 77 5.82 -2.51 12.44
CA ASN A 77 4.82 -3.45 13.01
C ASN A 77 3.43 -2.94 13.48
N VAL A 78 3.00 -1.73 13.11
CA VAL A 78 1.70 -1.16 13.44
C VAL A 78 1.27 -0.34 12.24
N LEU A 79 0.18 -0.77 11.60
CA LEU A 79 -0.47 -0.10 10.48
C LEU A 79 -1.19 1.16 11.00
N HIS A 80 -0.45 2.17 11.43
CA HIS A 80 -1.03 3.44 11.86
C HIS A 80 -0.89 4.45 10.72
N LEU A 81 -2.03 4.77 10.10
CA LEU A 81 -2.19 5.74 9.03
C LEU A 81 -1.99 7.16 9.61
N TYR A 82 -0.74 7.58 9.84
CA TYR A 82 -0.45 8.94 10.30
C TYR A 82 -0.49 9.92 9.13
N CYS A 83 -1.64 10.57 8.95
CA CYS A 83 -1.73 11.87 8.29
C CYS A 83 -1.32 12.93 9.31
N MET A 84 -0.07 13.40 9.29
CA MET A 84 0.35 14.54 10.12
C MET A 84 1.53 15.27 9.47
N HIS A 85 1.25 16.43 8.87
CA HIS A 85 1.93 17.70 9.18
C HIS A 85 3.47 17.73 9.35
N CYS A 86 4.23 16.87 8.69
CA CYS A 86 5.69 16.82 8.83
C CYS A 86 6.38 17.45 7.61
N LEU A 87 6.12 18.74 7.38
CA LEU A 87 6.87 19.56 6.43
C LEU A 87 7.35 20.89 7.04
N THR A 88 7.42 21.00 8.37
CA THR A 88 7.91 22.20 9.08
C THR A 88 9.20 22.01 9.87
N CYS A 89 9.97 20.92 9.66
CA CYS A 89 11.23 20.69 10.38
C CYS A 89 12.47 20.41 9.48
N ILE A 90 12.54 21.00 8.29
CA ILE A 90 13.83 21.29 7.62
C ILE A 90 13.89 22.77 7.34
#